data_AF-A0A8T2SWP5-F1
#
_entry.id   AF-A0A8T2SWP5-F1
#
_cell.length_a   1.000
_cell.length_b   1.000
_cell.length_c   1.000
_cell.angle_alpha   90.00
_cell.angle_beta   90.00
_cell.angle_gamma   90.00
#
_symmetry.space_group_name_H-M   'P 1'
#
loop_
_entity.id
_entity.type
_entity.pdbx_description
1 polymer ?
#
loop_
_entity_poly.entity_id
_entity_poly.type
_entity_poly.pdbx_seq_one_letter_code
_entity_poly.pdbx_strand_id
1 'polypeptide(L)'
;MILDSLHWRIANDIDSILSRPIGSKEIYDSILESQPIGMTGYCRKGRPVFAIGVGVNGFERVPTHKYIQTHIQINEYRDQVLLPNSSRKVGHFVGTCLKILDMSNLRLSTLSRIKVLTMISTIDDLNYPEKTDTYYIVNTPYIFQACWKVVKPLLHDRTKRKIRVLPGSGKEELLKIMDEDTLPHFCRTDSKHKDRPTETCFSPSHPFHMELWSYIKEQSCMSKCMAPSLQKSFHITVSQPREEIQTIEEQIQSSVAHFGDEGCSEGSSLSFSRLTMADNKDDDD
;
A
#
# COMPACT_ATOMS: atom_id res chain seq x y z
N MET A 1 -19.14 11.20 6.83
CA MET A 1 -17.77 10.62 6.97
C MET A 1 -17.70 9.54 8.06
N ILE A 2 -17.88 9.85 9.35
CA ILE A 2 -17.80 8.82 10.42
C ILE A 2 -18.92 7.78 10.28
N LEU A 3 -20.16 8.24 10.10
CA LEU A 3 -21.31 7.33 9.94
C LEU A 3 -21.15 6.41 8.71
N ASP A 4 -20.68 6.96 7.60
CA ASP A 4 -20.43 6.18 6.37
C ASP A 4 -19.37 5.11 6.59
N SER A 5 -18.29 5.46 7.31
CA SER A 5 -17.25 4.48 7.66
C SER A 5 -17.78 3.40 8.60
N LEU A 6 -18.61 3.75 9.59
CA LEU A 6 -19.26 2.77 10.48
C LEU A 6 -20.19 1.82 9.71
N HIS A 7 -21.00 2.35 8.79
CA HIS A 7 -21.84 1.53 7.92
C HIS A 7 -21.00 0.62 7.02
N TRP A 8 -19.90 1.13 6.46
CA TRP A 8 -18.95 0.32 5.69
C TRP A 8 -18.34 -0.79 6.53
N ARG A 9 -17.95 -0.52 7.78
CA ARG A 9 -17.41 -1.54 8.69
C ARG A 9 -18.42 -2.66 8.95
N ILE A 10 -19.68 -2.31 9.22
CA ILE A 10 -20.76 -3.28 9.46
C ILE A 10 -21.02 -4.10 8.19
N ALA A 11 -21.20 -3.43 7.04
CA ALA A 11 -21.54 -4.07 5.78
C ALA A 11 -20.47 -5.07 5.30
N ASN A 12 -19.19 -4.78 5.60
CA ASN A 12 -18.06 -5.60 5.16
C ASN A 12 -17.48 -6.47 6.29
N ASP A 13 -18.09 -6.44 7.49
CA ASP A 13 -17.64 -7.12 8.72
C ASP A 13 -16.13 -6.95 8.96
N ILE A 14 -15.73 -5.69 9.05
CA ILE A 14 -14.34 -5.26 9.21
C ILE A 14 -13.84 -5.52 10.62
N ASP A 15 -14.71 -5.45 11.64
CA ASP A 15 -14.33 -5.70 13.03
C ASP A 15 -13.82 -7.14 13.23
N SER A 16 -14.29 -8.09 12.42
CA SER A 16 -13.84 -9.49 12.43
C SER A 16 -12.68 -9.76 11.44
N ILE A 17 -12.14 -8.76 10.75
CA ILE A 17 -11.23 -9.02 9.62
C ILE A 17 -9.92 -9.69 10.06
N LEU A 18 -9.45 -9.42 11.29
CA LEU A 18 -8.24 -10.03 11.83
C LEU A 18 -8.44 -11.50 12.26
N SER A 19 -9.67 -12.02 12.29
CA SER A 19 -9.95 -13.44 12.48
C SER A 19 -10.25 -14.21 11.18
N ARG A 20 -10.13 -13.53 10.03
CA ARG A 20 -10.45 -14.07 8.70
C ARG A 20 -9.19 -14.29 7.84
N PRO A 21 -8.64 -15.51 7.78
CA PRO A 21 -7.46 -15.77 6.95
C PRO A 21 -7.77 -15.57 5.45
N ILE A 22 -6.78 -15.07 4.69
CA ILE A 22 -6.88 -14.75 3.24
C ILE A 22 -6.87 -16.03 2.35
N GLY A 23 -6.71 -17.19 2.98
CA GLY A 23 -6.62 -18.49 2.34
C GLY A 23 -5.44 -19.28 2.88
N SER A 24 -4.74 -19.98 2.00
CA SER A 24 -3.52 -20.72 2.34
C SER A 24 -2.30 -19.78 2.44
N LYS A 25 -1.20 -20.29 3.02
CA LYS A 25 0.04 -19.52 3.19
C LYS A 25 0.64 -19.14 1.83
N GLU A 26 0.52 -20.01 0.84
CA GLU A 26 1.02 -19.80 -0.53
C GLU A 26 0.31 -18.62 -1.22
N ILE A 27 -1.00 -18.46 -0.98
CA ILE A 27 -1.76 -17.31 -1.50
C ILE A 27 -1.30 -16.02 -0.83
N TYR A 28 -1.12 -16.04 0.49
CA TYR A 28 -0.63 -14.87 1.23
C TYR A 28 0.78 -14.48 0.77
N ASP A 29 1.68 -15.43 0.64
CA ASP A 29 3.06 -15.18 0.18
C ASP A 29 3.06 -14.66 -1.27
N SER A 30 2.20 -15.21 -2.15
CA SER A 30 2.00 -14.68 -3.51
C SER A 30 1.52 -13.23 -3.53
N ILE A 31 0.67 -12.82 -2.56
CA ILE A 31 0.22 -11.42 -2.41
C ILE A 31 1.40 -10.53 -2.01
N LEU A 32 2.20 -10.94 -1.02
CA LEU A 32 3.32 -10.15 -0.52
C LEU A 32 4.41 -9.95 -1.59
N GLU A 33 4.68 -10.98 -2.39
CA GLU A 33 5.60 -10.87 -3.53
C GLU A 33 5.10 -9.94 -4.63
N SER A 34 3.78 -9.82 -4.79
CA SER A 34 3.15 -9.04 -5.85
C SER A 34 2.77 -7.61 -5.46
N GLN A 35 2.61 -7.35 -4.16
CA GLN A 35 2.35 -6.05 -3.57
C GLN A 35 3.37 -5.83 -2.44
N PRO A 36 4.57 -5.32 -2.74
CA PRO A 36 5.64 -5.17 -1.76
C PRO A 36 5.28 -4.08 -0.75
N ILE A 37 4.74 -4.51 0.38
CA ILE A 37 4.46 -3.68 1.55
C ILE A 37 5.03 -4.42 2.75
N GLY A 38 5.74 -3.72 3.63
CA GLY A 38 6.25 -4.32 4.86
C GLY A 38 6.54 -3.26 5.91
N MET A 39 6.77 -3.68 7.15
CA MET A 39 7.16 -2.79 8.24
C MET A 39 8.66 -2.95 8.52
N THR A 40 9.41 -1.86 8.58
CA THR A 40 10.87 -1.90 8.79
C THR A 40 11.29 -1.65 10.24
N GLY A 41 10.36 -1.20 11.08
CA GLY A 41 10.59 -0.89 12.49
C GLY A 41 9.78 0.32 12.94
N TYR A 42 10.37 1.09 13.85
CA TYR A 42 9.75 2.28 14.43
C TYR A 42 10.68 3.48 14.29
N CYS A 43 10.12 4.67 14.06
CA CYS A 43 10.90 5.89 14.15
C CYS A 43 11.16 6.27 15.62
N ARG A 44 12.02 7.25 15.88
CA ARG A 44 12.37 7.69 17.25
C ARG A 44 11.17 8.19 18.08
N LYS A 45 10.09 8.59 17.42
CA LYS A 45 8.82 8.97 18.07
C LYS A 45 7.88 7.78 18.33
N GLY A 46 8.38 6.54 18.16
CA GLY A 46 7.60 5.32 18.31
C GLY A 46 6.62 5.03 17.18
N ARG A 47 6.61 5.77 16.07
CA ARG A 47 5.64 5.50 14.99
C ARG A 47 6.12 4.32 14.14
N PRO A 48 5.26 3.33 13.86
CA PRO A 48 5.63 2.24 12.96
C PRO A 48 5.93 2.80 11.56
N VAL A 49 6.94 2.24 10.91
CA VAL A 49 7.42 2.67 9.59
C VAL A 49 7.11 1.57 8.58
N PHE A 50 6.24 1.89 7.63
CA PHE A 50 5.87 1.01 6.53
C PHE A 50 6.67 1.39 5.27
N ALA A 51 7.33 0.40 4.68
CA ALA A 51 7.94 0.49 3.36
C ALA A 51 6.96 -0.02 2.30
N ILE A 52 6.92 0.64 1.14
CA ILE A 52 6.04 0.30 0.02
C ILE A 52 6.85 0.39 -1.27
N GLY A 53 6.96 -0.69 -2.02
CA GLY A 53 7.57 -0.70 -3.35
C GLY A 53 6.54 -0.37 -4.43
N VAL A 54 6.66 0.79 -5.07
CA VAL A 54 5.66 1.25 -6.06
C VAL A 54 5.93 0.65 -7.44
N GLY A 55 7.19 0.38 -7.80
CA GLY A 55 7.58 -0.07 -9.13
C GLY A 55 7.43 -1.57 -9.41
N VAL A 56 6.82 -2.35 -8.51
CA VAL A 56 6.67 -3.81 -8.70
C VAL A 56 5.34 -4.14 -9.36
N ASN A 57 5.41 -4.94 -10.43
CA ASN A 57 4.26 -5.34 -11.23
C ASN A 57 3.79 -6.74 -10.84
N GLY A 58 2.85 -6.85 -9.88
CA GLY A 58 2.45 -8.17 -9.37
C GLY A 58 0.95 -8.49 -9.27
N PHE A 59 0.04 -7.51 -9.28
CA PHE A 59 -1.39 -7.70 -9.00
C PHE A 59 -2.23 -8.67 -9.87
N GLU A 60 -1.63 -9.41 -10.82
CA GLU A 60 -2.33 -10.41 -11.65
C GLU A 60 -2.24 -11.83 -11.11
N ARG A 61 -1.42 -12.09 -10.08
CA ARG A 61 -1.24 -13.44 -9.53
C ARG A 61 -2.42 -13.92 -8.70
N VAL A 62 -3.21 -12.98 -8.16
CA VAL A 62 -4.23 -13.24 -7.16
C VAL A 62 -5.46 -12.35 -7.44
N PRO A 63 -6.70 -12.79 -7.14
CA PRO A 63 -7.88 -11.94 -7.29
C PRO A 63 -7.79 -10.62 -6.52
N THR A 64 -8.29 -9.54 -7.10
CA THR A 64 -8.21 -8.16 -6.57
C THR A 64 -8.69 -8.01 -5.13
N HIS A 65 -9.81 -8.66 -4.78
CA HIS A 65 -10.37 -8.57 -3.42
C HIS A 65 -9.41 -9.07 -2.33
N LYS A 66 -8.47 -9.96 -2.65
CA LYS A 66 -7.48 -10.44 -1.68
C LYS A 66 -6.39 -9.41 -1.38
N TYR A 67 -5.96 -8.63 -2.37
CA TYR A 67 -5.06 -7.50 -2.14
C TYR A 67 -5.70 -6.46 -1.22
N ILE A 68 -6.97 -6.17 -1.46
CA ILE A 68 -7.76 -5.25 -0.64
C ILE A 68 -7.92 -5.81 0.79
N GLN A 69 -8.24 -7.10 0.94
CA GLN A 69 -8.33 -7.77 2.23
C GLN A 69 -7.02 -7.67 3.02
N THR A 70 -5.89 -8.01 2.40
CA THR A 70 -4.56 -7.93 3.03
C THR A 70 -4.26 -6.51 3.49
N HIS A 71 -4.57 -5.51 2.66
CA HIS A 71 -4.35 -4.10 3.01
C HIS A 71 -5.16 -3.67 4.22
N ILE A 72 -6.45 -4.04 4.27
CA ILE A 72 -7.32 -3.77 5.43
C ILE A 72 -6.81 -4.48 6.69
N GLN A 73 -6.35 -5.73 6.57
CA GLN A 73 -5.77 -6.46 7.71
C GLN A 73 -4.50 -5.80 8.23
N ILE A 74 -3.63 -5.31 7.36
CA ILE A 74 -2.45 -4.52 7.77
C ILE A 74 -2.88 -3.25 8.51
N ASN A 75 -3.91 -2.54 8.03
CA ASN A 75 -4.44 -1.34 8.67
C ASN A 75 -5.07 -1.62 10.05
N GLU A 76 -5.90 -2.66 10.16
CA GLU A 76 -6.51 -3.05 11.44
C GLU A 76 -5.46 -3.56 12.43
N TYR A 77 -4.47 -4.35 11.97
CA TYR A 77 -3.38 -4.80 12.83
C TYR A 77 -2.51 -3.63 13.32
N ARG A 78 -2.25 -2.64 12.45
CA ARG A 78 -1.59 -1.39 12.84
C ARG A 78 -2.37 -0.69 13.97
N ASP A 79 -3.67 -0.55 13.80
CA ASP A 79 -4.51 0.25 14.70
C ASP A 79 -4.82 -0.46 16.02
N GLN A 80 -5.05 -1.76 15.99
CA GLN A 80 -5.45 -2.54 17.16
C GLN A 80 -4.28 -3.12 17.95
N VAL A 81 -3.13 -3.36 17.28
CA VAL A 81 -1.97 -4.03 17.89
C VAL A 81 -0.74 -3.13 17.94
N LEU A 82 -0.25 -2.66 16.79
CA LEU A 82 1.03 -1.96 16.73
C LEU A 82 1.01 -0.59 17.43
N LEU A 83 0.00 0.23 17.17
CA LEU A 83 -0.11 1.58 17.74
C LEU A 83 -0.34 1.55 19.27
N PRO A 84 -1.22 0.70 19.83
CA PRO A 84 -1.35 0.56 21.28
C PRO A 84 -0.07 0.02 21.95
N ASN A 85 0.58 -0.98 21.35
CA ASN A 85 1.86 -1.51 21.84
C ASN A 85 2.93 -0.43 21.88
N SER A 86 3.05 0.34 20.80
CA SER A 86 4.01 1.43 20.72
C SER A 86 3.72 2.49 21.78
N SER A 87 2.46 2.92 21.92
CA SER A 87 2.07 3.92 22.92
C SER A 87 2.46 3.52 24.34
N ARG A 88 2.26 2.24 24.69
CA ARG A 88 2.72 1.68 25.98
C ARG A 88 4.24 1.72 26.12
N LYS A 89 4.98 1.36 25.06
CA LYS A 89 6.44 1.29 25.08
C LYS A 89 7.10 2.67 25.20
N VAL A 90 6.57 3.69 24.55
CA VAL A 90 7.16 5.05 24.55
C VAL A 90 6.58 5.97 25.62
N GLY A 91 5.51 5.57 26.29
CA GLY A 91 4.90 6.33 27.39
C GLY A 91 4.07 7.55 26.95
N HIS A 92 3.73 7.66 25.67
CA HIS A 92 2.84 8.69 25.14
C HIS A 92 1.97 8.14 24.01
N PHE A 93 0.89 8.85 23.66
CA PHE A 93 0.01 8.41 22.59
C PHE A 93 0.72 8.40 21.23
N VAL A 94 0.62 7.27 20.53
CA VAL A 94 1.07 7.06 19.15
C VAL A 94 -0.13 6.62 18.33
N GLY A 95 -0.66 7.51 17.49
CA GLY A 95 -1.86 7.24 16.68
C GLY A 95 -1.63 7.18 15.17
N THR A 96 -0.39 7.32 14.72
CA THR A 96 -0.04 7.44 13.30
C THR A 96 1.21 6.63 12.93
N CYS A 97 1.35 6.34 11.64
CA CYS A 97 2.54 5.71 11.06
C CYS A 97 3.29 6.63 10.09
N LEU A 98 4.49 6.20 9.71
CA LEU A 98 5.22 6.75 8.56
C LEU A 98 5.13 5.76 7.39
N LYS A 99 5.04 6.28 6.16
CA LYS A 99 5.10 5.47 4.95
C LYS A 99 6.30 5.92 4.10
N ILE A 100 7.16 4.99 3.70
CA ILE A 100 8.31 5.23 2.81
C ILE A 100 8.02 4.49 1.50
N LEU A 101 7.84 5.26 0.42
CA LEU A 101 7.50 4.77 -0.90
C LEU A 101 8.76 4.75 -1.76
N ASP A 102 9.18 3.55 -2.13
CA ASP A 102 10.27 3.32 -3.07
C ASP A 102 9.73 3.37 -4.50
N MET A 103 10.16 4.39 -5.25
CA MET A 103 9.81 4.57 -6.66
C MET A 103 10.78 3.88 -7.61
N SER A 104 11.75 3.12 -7.08
CA SER A 104 12.61 2.27 -7.89
C SER A 104 11.78 1.36 -8.78
N ASN A 105 12.20 1.21 -10.04
CA ASN A 105 11.53 0.41 -11.06
C ASN A 105 10.12 0.86 -11.47
N LEU A 106 9.68 2.06 -11.10
CA LEU A 106 8.43 2.61 -11.62
C LEU A 106 8.51 2.73 -13.16
N ARG A 107 7.67 1.96 -13.85
CA ARG A 107 7.55 1.96 -15.32
C ARG A 107 6.16 2.40 -15.73
N LEU A 108 6.00 2.91 -16.95
CA LEU A 108 4.67 3.26 -17.47
C LEU A 108 3.73 2.04 -17.53
N SER A 109 4.27 0.85 -17.79
CA SER A 109 3.51 -0.41 -17.76
C SER A 109 2.95 -0.76 -16.37
N THR A 110 3.52 -0.22 -15.28
CA THR A 110 3.01 -0.36 -13.91
C THR A 110 1.65 0.32 -13.74
N LEU A 111 1.32 1.31 -14.59
CA LEU A 111 0.06 2.05 -14.55
C LEU A 111 -1.14 1.23 -15.00
N SER A 112 -0.92 0.12 -15.72
CA SER A 112 -1.98 -0.81 -16.13
C SER A 112 -2.79 -1.38 -14.94
N ARG A 113 -2.28 -1.23 -13.71
CA ARG A 113 -2.89 -1.75 -12.48
C ARG A 113 -3.28 -0.64 -11.50
N ILE A 114 -3.41 0.61 -11.99
CA ILE A 114 -3.86 1.78 -11.21
C ILE A 114 -5.15 1.50 -10.45
N LYS A 115 -6.08 0.71 -11.02
CA LYS A 115 -7.36 0.35 -10.41
C LYS A 115 -7.23 -0.22 -8.99
N VAL A 116 -6.31 -1.15 -8.75
CA VAL A 116 -6.13 -1.74 -7.41
C VAL A 116 -5.59 -0.71 -6.42
N LEU A 117 -4.61 0.08 -6.86
CA LEU A 117 -4.02 1.15 -6.06
C LEU A 117 -5.04 2.27 -5.76
N THR A 118 -5.90 2.61 -6.72
CA THR A 118 -7.02 3.53 -6.58
C THR A 118 -8.02 3.03 -5.55
N MET A 119 -8.40 1.75 -5.62
CA MET A 119 -9.32 1.15 -4.65
C MET A 119 -8.73 1.16 -3.24
N ILE A 120 -7.46 0.78 -3.09
CA ILE A 120 -6.73 0.82 -1.82
C ILE A 120 -6.66 2.26 -1.27
N SER A 121 -6.33 3.23 -2.12
CA SER A 121 -6.24 4.64 -1.72
C SER A 121 -7.60 5.19 -1.30
N THR A 122 -8.67 4.83 -2.03
CA THR A 122 -10.04 5.21 -1.70
C THR A 122 -10.48 4.64 -0.35
N ILE A 123 -10.12 3.39 -0.04
CA ILE A 123 -10.38 2.79 1.27
C ILE A 123 -9.61 3.51 2.38
N ASP A 124 -8.34 3.80 2.17
CA ASP A 124 -7.51 4.56 3.13
C ASP A 124 -8.14 5.94 3.42
N ASP A 125 -8.54 6.67 2.39
CA ASP A 125 -9.08 8.02 2.51
C ASP A 125 -10.46 8.06 3.19
N LEU A 126 -11.34 7.10 2.88
CA LEU A 126 -12.71 7.07 3.41
C LEU A 126 -12.80 6.43 4.81
N ASN A 127 -11.98 5.41 5.08
CA ASN A 127 -12.15 4.56 6.27
C ASN A 127 -10.97 4.60 7.26
N TYR A 128 -9.80 5.07 6.82
CA TYR A 128 -8.61 5.19 7.67
C TYR A 128 -8.03 6.62 7.67
N PRO A 129 -8.86 7.66 7.90
CA PRO A 129 -8.41 9.03 7.79
C PRO A 129 -7.35 9.33 8.83
N GLU A 130 -6.36 10.14 8.45
CA GLU A 130 -5.34 10.68 9.36
C GLU A 130 -4.43 9.66 10.06
N LYS A 131 -4.33 8.44 9.52
CA LYS A 131 -3.47 7.39 10.08
C LYS A 131 -2.00 7.48 9.66
N THR A 132 -1.70 8.27 8.62
CA THR A 132 -0.33 8.53 8.17
C THR A 132 0.09 9.96 8.53
N ASP A 133 1.22 10.09 9.24
CA ASP A 133 1.85 11.36 9.60
C ASP A 133 2.62 11.96 8.42
N THR A 134 3.50 11.17 7.80
CA THR A 134 4.31 11.60 6.65
C THR A 134 4.50 10.46 5.66
N TYR A 135 4.37 10.78 4.37
CA TYR A 135 4.77 9.96 3.23
C TYR A 135 6.12 10.45 2.73
N TYR A 136 7.15 9.63 2.86
CA TYR A 136 8.46 9.86 2.28
C TYR A 136 8.54 9.13 0.94
N ILE A 137 8.84 9.84 -0.13
CA ILE A 137 8.99 9.26 -1.46
C ILE A 137 10.48 9.30 -1.81
N VAL A 138 11.07 8.14 -2.09
CA VAL A 138 12.51 7.98 -2.37
C VAL A 138 12.71 7.33 -3.74
N ASN A 139 13.94 7.41 -4.25
CA ASN A 139 14.37 6.81 -5.52
C ASN A 139 13.48 7.21 -6.71
N THR A 140 13.04 8.46 -6.75
CA THR A 140 12.10 8.95 -7.77
C THR A 140 12.75 9.06 -9.15
N PRO A 141 12.24 8.36 -10.19
CA PRO A 141 12.71 8.56 -11.55
C PRO A 141 12.25 9.92 -12.09
N TYR A 142 12.86 10.39 -13.18
CA TYR A 142 12.53 11.68 -13.79
C TYR A 142 11.04 11.81 -14.16
N ILE A 143 10.44 10.72 -14.66
CA ILE A 143 9.01 10.67 -14.99
C ILE A 143 8.12 10.99 -13.78
N PHE A 144 8.46 10.49 -12.59
CA PHE A 144 7.72 10.80 -11.37
C PHE A 144 7.82 12.29 -11.05
N GLN A 145 9.01 12.89 -11.16
CA GLN A 145 9.20 14.31 -10.86
C GLN A 145 8.38 15.20 -11.80
N ALA A 146 8.23 14.80 -13.07
CA ALA A 146 7.40 15.50 -14.02
C ALA A 146 5.90 15.40 -13.66
N CYS A 147 5.38 14.19 -13.43
CA CYS A 147 3.99 13.99 -13.00
C CYS A 147 3.70 14.72 -11.68
N TRP A 148 4.64 14.68 -10.73
CA TRP A 148 4.48 15.34 -9.43
C TRP A 148 4.32 16.87 -9.54
N LYS A 149 4.94 17.51 -10.53
CA LYS A 149 4.74 18.96 -10.77
C LYS A 149 3.30 19.28 -11.19
N VAL A 150 2.64 18.36 -11.91
CA VAL A 150 1.25 18.49 -12.37
C VAL A 150 0.26 18.12 -11.26
N VAL A 151 0.54 17.04 -10.53
CA VAL A 151 -0.35 16.52 -9.48
C VAL A 151 -0.30 17.37 -8.21
N LYS A 152 0.89 17.81 -7.79
CA LYS A 152 1.08 18.50 -6.50
C LYS A 152 0.15 19.71 -6.33
N PRO A 153 -0.05 20.62 -7.30
CA PRO A 153 -0.98 21.74 -7.18
C PRO A 153 -2.41 21.35 -6.84
N LEU A 154 -2.90 20.23 -7.38
CA LEU A 154 -4.27 19.72 -7.21
C LEU A 154 -4.53 19.13 -5.81
N LEU A 155 -3.48 18.82 -5.05
CA LEU A 155 -3.61 18.29 -3.70
C LEU A 155 -3.99 19.38 -2.70
N HIS A 156 -4.86 19.05 -1.75
CA HIS A 156 -5.13 19.94 -0.61
C HIS A 156 -3.85 20.16 0.22
N ASP A 157 -3.63 21.37 0.75
CA ASP A 157 -2.51 21.73 1.63
C ASP A 157 -2.21 20.74 2.77
N ARG A 158 -3.25 20.10 3.34
CA ARG A 158 -3.05 19.05 4.35
C ARG A 158 -2.24 17.89 3.77
N THR A 159 -2.61 17.42 2.58
CA THR A 159 -1.93 16.33 1.86
C THR A 159 -0.54 16.75 1.40
N LYS A 160 -0.40 17.98 0.86
CA LYS A 160 0.90 18.56 0.46
C LYS A 160 1.90 18.55 1.62
N ARG A 161 1.47 18.90 2.84
CA ARG A 161 2.34 18.92 4.04
C ARG A 161 2.80 17.53 4.48
N LYS A 162 2.01 16.50 4.19
CA LYS A 162 2.34 15.10 4.54
C LYS A 162 3.30 14.45 3.55
N ILE A 163 3.42 14.95 2.32
CA ILE A 163 4.24 14.30 1.30
C ILE A 163 5.61 14.98 1.21
N ARG A 164 6.67 14.19 1.37
CA ARG A 164 8.06 14.61 1.26
C ARG A 164 8.79 13.78 0.22
N VAL A 165 9.06 14.39 -0.93
CA VAL A 165 9.92 13.79 -1.96
C VAL A 165 11.36 14.04 -1.57
N LEU A 166 12.12 12.97 -1.32
CA LEU A 166 13.51 13.02 -0.88
C LEU A 166 14.46 12.73 -2.06
N PRO A 167 15.67 13.33 -2.08
CA PRO A 167 16.67 13.04 -3.09
C PRO A 167 17.26 11.63 -2.90
N GLY A 168 17.50 10.92 -4.02
CA GLY A 168 18.12 9.60 -4.02
C GLY A 168 17.41 8.61 -3.09
N SER A 169 18.20 7.88 -2.30
CA SER A 169 17.69 6.89 -1.34
C SER A 169 17.03 7.50 -0.10
N GLY A 170 17.10 8.83 0.08
CA GLY A 170 16.56 9.54 1.23
C GLY A 170 17.26 9.23 2.57
N LYS A 171 18.37 8.48 2.56
CA LYS A 171 19.07 8.00 3.77
C LYS A 171 19.33 9.12 4.79
N GLU A 172 19.96 10.20 4.36
CA GLU A 172 20.34 11.31 5.25
C GLU A 172 19.14 11.97 5.93
N GLU A 173 18.05 12.17 5.19
CA GLU A 173 16.82 12.78 5.73
C GLU A 173 16.07 11.82 6.67
N LEU A 174 16.03 10.53 6.33
CA LEU A 174 15.41 9.51 7.17
C LEU A 174 16.21 9.29 8.47
N LEU A 175 17.54 9.33 8.43
CA LEU A 175 18.38 9.23 9.64
C LEU A 175 18.13 10.34 10.65
N LYS A 176 17.51 11.46 10.27
CA LYS A 176 17.08 12.52 11.21
C LYS A 176 15.89 12.10 12.07
N ILE A 177 15.11 11.11 11.65
CA ILE A 177 13.86 10.70 12.34
C ILE A 177 13.84 9.24 12.81
N MET A 178 14.70 8.38 12.26
CA MET A 178 14.77 6.96 12.58
C MET A 178 16.20 6.44 12.59
N ASP A 179 16.42 5.31 13.24
CA ASP A 179 17.74 4.71 13.41
C ASP A 179 18.12 3.86 12.20
N GLU A 180 19.42 3.71 11.95
CA GLU A 180 19.95 3.10 10.72
C GLU A 180 19.51 1.65 10.52
N ASP A 181 19.39 0.90 11.62
CA ASP A 181 18.92 -0.49 11.68
C ASP A 181 17.44 -0.64 11.31
N THR A 182 16.65 0.43 11.43
CA THR A 182 15.22 0.46 11.05
C THR A 182 14.99 0.97 9.63
N LEU A 183 16.03 1.46 8.93
CA LEU A 183 15.89 1.95 7.56
C LEU A 183 15.47 0.82 6.62
N PRO A 184 14.58 1.07 5.64
CA PRO A 184 14.31 0.10 4.59
C PRO A 184 15.60 -0.28 3.84
N HIS A 185 15.68 -1.53 3.38
CA HIS A 185 16.84 -2.04 2.64
C HIS A 185 17.22 -1.18 1.41
N PHE A 186 16.24 -0.66 0.66
CA PHE A 186 16.46 0.25 -0.49
C PHE A 186 16.93 1.67 -0.10
N CYS A 187 16.92 2.02 1.18
CA CYS A 187 17.48 3.26 1.70
C CYS A 187 18.95 3.10 2.16
N ARG A 188 19.43 1.85 2.31
CA ARG A 188 20.78 1.55 2.79
C ARG A 188 21.75 1.56 1.60
N THR A 189 22.87 2.27 1.75
CA THR A 189 23.90 2.47 0.73
C THR A 189 24.79 1.26 0.46
N ASP A 190 24.68 0.20 1.25
CA ASP A 190 25.76 -0.78 1.35
C ASP A 190 25.55 -1.96 0.39
N SER A 191 26.44 -2.03 -0.61
CA SER A 191 26.59 -3.09 -1.61
C SER A 191 26.85 -4.49 -1.02
N LYS A 192 27.01 -4.64 0.30
CA LYS A 192 27.25 -5.93 0.97
C LYS A 192 25.96 -6.71 1.29
N HIS A 193 24.80 -6.07 1.25
CA HIS A 193 23.50 -6.69 1.52
C HIS A 193 22.58 -6.75 0.29
N LYS A 194 23.08 -6.37 -0.90
CA LYS A 194 22.28 -6.27 -2.13
C LYS A 194 21.67 -7.60 -2.60
N ASP A 195 22.23 -8.74 -2.18
CA ASP A 195 21.88 -10.07 -2.72
C ASP A 195 21.36 -11.07 -1.67
N ARG A 196 20.88 -10.62 -0.51
CA ARG A 196 20.13 -11.49 0.40
C ARG A 196 18.63 -11.22 0.29
N PRO A 197 17.89 -11.94 -0.58
CA PRO A 197 16.43 -11.80 -0.69
C PRO A 197 15.70 -12.05 0.64
N THR A 198 16.34 -12.76 1.58
CA THR A 198 15.84 -13.04 2.93
C THR A 198 15.90 -11.87 3.92
N GLU A 199 16.56 -10.75 3.59
CA GLU A 199 16.71 -9.59 4.49
C GLU A 199 15.87 -8.37 4.06
N THR A 200 14.99 -8.52 3.06
CA THR A 200 14.08 -7.44 2.66
C THR A 200 12.87 -7.37 3.57
N CYS A 201 12.41 -6.16 3.86
CA CYS A 201 11.17 -5.94 4.62
C CYS A 201 9.90 -6.39 3.88
N PHE A 202 10.01 -6.72 2.58
CA PHE A 202 8.92 -7.23 1.76
C PHE A 202 8.85 -8.77 1.74
N SER A 203 9.87 -9.44 2.26
CA SER A 203 9.92 -10.90 2.24
C SER A 203 8.76 -11.50 3.03
N PRO A 204 8.08 -12.56 2.52
CA PRO A 204 7.06 -13.28 3.29
C PRO A 204 7.57 -13.87 4.61
N SER A 205 8.88 -14.08 4.73
CA SER A 205 9.55 -14.55 5.95
C SER A 205 9.98 -13.43 6.90
N HIS A 206 9.79 -12.16 6.54
CA HIS A 206 10.12 -11.04 7.42
C HIS A 206 9.28 -11.09 8.71
N PRO A 207 9.85 -10.76 9.90
CA PRO A 207 9.14 -10.88 11.18
C PRO A 207 7.75 -10.27 11.19
N PHE A 208 7.60 -9.07 10.62
CA PHE A 208 6.29 -8.41 10.51
C PHE A 208 5.22 -9.28 9.82
N HIS A 209 5.55 -9.90 8.68
CA HIS A 209 4.59 -10.72 7.94
C HIS A 209 4.27 -12.03 8.64
N MET A 210 5.28 -12.63 9.28
CA MET A 210 5.14 -13.85 10.08
C MET A 210 4.29 -13.61 11.34
N GLU A 211 4.51 -12.50 12.03
CA GLU A 211 3.72 -12.08 13.18
C GLU A 211 2.27 -11.79 12.79
N LEU A 212 2.04 -10.99 11.74
CA LEU A 212 0.69 -10.69 11.26
C LEU A 212 -0.06 -11.97 10.86
N TRP A 213 0.59 -12.85 10.11
CA TRP A 213 0.02 -14.14 9.71
C TRP A 213 -0.33 -15.00 10.92
N SER A 214 0.60 -15.14 11.87
CA SER A 214 0.40 -15.94 13.08
C SER A 214 -0.73 -15.38 13.95
N TYR A 215 -0.77 -14.05 14.11
CA TYR A 215 -1.83 -13.36 14.82
C TYR A 215 -3.20 -13.66 14.19
N ILE A 216 -3.35 -13.53 12.87
CA ILE A 216 -4.62 -13.81 12.18
C ILE A 216 -5.03 -15.28 12.37
N LYS A 217 -4.07 -16.21 12.30
CA LYS A 217 -4.32 -17.64 12.50
C LYS A 217 -4.81 -17.93 13.93
N GLU A 218 -4.19 -17.30 14.93
CA GLU A 218 -4.60 -17.41 16.33
C GLU A 218 -6.01 -16.85 16.55
N GLN A 219 -6.28 -15.63 16.09
CA GLN A 219 -7.60 -14.98 16.18
C GLN A 219 -8.68 -15.82 15.48
N SER A 220 -8.37 -16.41 14.32
CA SER A 220 -9.29 -17.29 13.60
C SER A 220 -9.60 -18.57 14.39
N CYS A 221 -8.59 -19.18 15.03
CA CYS A 221 -8.76 -20.36 15.86
C CYS A 221 -9.65 -20.05 17.07
N MET A 222 -9.35 -18.96 17.79
CA MET A 222 -10.13 -18.51 18.94
C MET A 222 -11.60 -18.26 18.57
N SER A 223 -11.85 -17.60 17.44
CA SER A 223 -13.21 -17.30 16.97
C SER A 223 -14.01 -18.58 16.68
N LYS A 224 -13.39 -19.59 16.04
CA LYS A 224 -14.03 -20.88 15.74
C LYS A 224 -14.35 -21.70 16.98
N CYS A 225 -13.54 -21.58 18.03
CA CYS A 225 -13.79 -22.23 19.31
C CYS A 225 -14.99 -21.63 20.06
N MET A 226 -15.39 -20.39 19.76
CA MET A 226 -16.52 -19.72 20.42
C MET A 226 -17.85 -19.87 19.67
N ALA A 227 -17.85 -20.06 18.34
CA ALA A 227 -19.03 -20.45 17.56
C ALA A 227 -18.65 -21.01 16.16
N PRO A 228 -19.36 -22.03 15.63
CA PRO A 228 -19.15 -22.46 14.24
C PRO A 228 -19.67 -21.41 13.25
N SER A 229 -18.76 -20.64 12.65
CA SER A 229 -19.10 -19.64 11.62
C SER A 229 -19.11 -20.23 10.21
N LEU A 230 -20.18 -19.98 9.44
CA LEU A 230 -20.20 -20.22 8.00
C LEU A 230 -19.16 -19.32 7.31
N GLN A 231 -18.19 -19.92 6.63
CA GLN A 231 -17.19 -19.21 5.84
C GLN A 231 -17.86 -18.66 4.56
N LYS A 232 -18.44 -17.45 4.63
CA LYS A 232 -18.97 -16.73 3.47
C LYS A 232 -17.84 -16.15 2.61
N SER A 233 -18.06 -16.02 1.30
CA SER A 233 -17.12 -15.34 0.40
C SER A 233 -16.97 -13.87 0.81
N PHE A 234 -15.73 -13.37 0.76
CA PHE A 234 -15.40 -12.02 1.15
C PHE A 234 -15.47 -11.09 -0.06
N HIS A 235 -16.54 -10.32 -0.16
CA HIS A 235 -16.68 -9.25 -1.14
C HIS A 235 -16.69 -7.93 -0.39
N ILE A 236 -15.65 -7.11 -0.60
CA ILE A 236 -15.65 -5.74 -0.08
C ILE A 236 -16.31 -4.84 -1.11
N THR A 237 -17.32 -4.09 -0.69
CA THR A 237 -17.81 -2.97 -1.48
C THR A 237 -16.81 -1.82 -1.39
N VAL A 238 -16.19 -1.48 -2.52
CA VAL A 238 -15.35 -0.29 -2.65
C VAL A 238 -16.20 0.81 -3.28
N SER A 239 -16.39 1.90 -2.55
CA SER A 239 -17.07 3.10 -3.06
C SER A 239 -16.29 3.70 -4.23
N GLN A 240 -16.99 4.39 -5.13
CA GLN A 240 -16.32 5.09 -6.22
C GLN A 240 -15.37 6.18 -5.67
N PRO A 241 -14.21 6.40 -6.31
CA PRO A 241 -13.30 7.49 -5.95
C PRO A 241 -14.02 8.84 -6.06
N ARG A 242 -13.66 9.79 -5.19
CA ARG A 242 -14.15 11.18 -5.28
C ARG A 242 -13.72 11.82 -6.59
N GLU A 243 -14.49 12.79 -7.10
CA GLU A 243 -14.19 13.53 -8.33
C GLU A 243 -12.76 14.10 -8.37
N GLU A 244 -12.25 14.57 -7.22
CA GLU A 244 -10.86 15.04 -7.08
C GLU A 244 -9.83 13.95 -7.38
N ILE A 245 -10.07 12.72 -6.92
CA ILE A 245 -9.19 11.56 -7.17
C ILE A 245 -9.26 11.17 -8.65
N GLN A 246 -10.45 11.19 -9.25
CA GLN A 246 -10.64 10.92 -10.68
C GLN A 246 -9.89 11.94 -11.54
N THR A 247 -10.00 13.23 -11.19
CA THR A 247 -9.28 14.31 -11.86
C THR A 247 -7.76 14.11 -11.78
N ILE A 248 -7.24 13.70 -10.61
CA ILE A 248 -5.82 13.39 -10.43
C ILE A 248 -5.40 12.20 -11.31
N GLU A 249 -6.22 11.16 -11.38
CA GLU A 249 -5.95 9.99 -12.22
C GLU A 249 -5.89 10.36 -13.71
N GLU A 250 -6.84 11.15 -14.19
CA GLU A 250 -6.87 11.65 -15.57
C GLU A 250 -5.61 12.48 -15.89
N GLN A 251 -5.19 13.35 -14.97
CA GLN A 251 -3.98 14.16 -15.14
C GLN A 251 -2.71 13.31 -15.14
N ILE A 252 -2.64 12.27 -14.30
CA ILE A 252 -1.54 11.30 -14.31
C ILE A 252 -1.50 10.57 -15.65
N GLN A 253 -2.64 10.08 -16.13
CA GLN A 253 -2.75 9.36 -17.40
C GLN A 253 -2.37 10.25 -18.58
N SER A 254 -2.87 11.50 -18.62
CA SER A 254 -2.55 12.49 -19.66
C SER A 254 -1.07 12.84 -19.66
N SER A 255 -0.49 13.14 -18.50
CA SER A 255 0.94 13.44 -18.37
C SER A 255 1.79 12.26 -18.85
N VAL A 256 1.40 11.04 -18.49
CA VAL A 256 2.10 9.83 -18.91
C VAL A 256 2.02 9.60 -20.42
N ALA A 257 0.85 9.79 -21.03
CA ALA A 257 0.66 9.63 -22.47
C ALA A 257 1.57 10.60 -23.24
N HIS A 258 1.66 11.84 -22.78
CA HIS A 258 2.54 12.85 -23.37
C HIS A 258 4.03 12.44 -23.32
N PHE A 259 4.50 11.92 -22.18
CA PHE A 259 5.88 11.42 -22.07
C PHE A 259 6.13 10.11 -22.83
N GLY A 260 5.09 9.30 -23.06
CA GLY A 260 5.15 8.13 -23.92
C GLY A 260 5.41 8.48 -25.38
N ASP A 261 4.77 9.55 -25.87
CA ASP A 261 4.91 10.02 -27.25
C ASP A 261 6.26 10.71 -27.51
N GLU A 262 6.80 11.49 -26.56
CA GLU A 262 8.13 12.10 -26.68
C GLU A 262 9.28 11.07 -26.69
N GLY A 263 9.05 9.87 -26.11
CA GLY A 263 10.01 8.76 -26.11
C GLY A 263 10.04 7.94 -27.40
N CYS A 264 9.07 8.12 -28.30
CA CYS A 264 8.98 7.39 -29.57
C CYS A 264 9.74 8.12 -30.71
N SER A 265 11.04 8.35 -30.52
CA SER A 265 11.95 8.72 -31.63
C SER A 265 12.91 7.59 -32.03
N GLU A 266 13.05 6.51 -31.25
CA GLU A 266 13.85 5.36 -31.65
C GLU A 266 13.14 4.03 -31.27
N GLY A 267 12.48 3.45 -32.27
CA GLY A 267 12.35 1.99 -32.42
C GLY A 267 11.55 1.20 -31.39
N SER A 268 10.22 1.34 -31.37
CA SER A 268 9.28 0.20 -31.37
C SER A 268 7.83 0.71 -31.32
N SER A 269 7.05 0.34 -32.34
CA SER A 269 5.63 0.66 -32.41
C SER A 269 4.85 -0.17 -31.38
N LEU A 270 4.41 0.45 -30.28
CA LEU A 270 3.36 -0.10 -29.44
C LEU A 270 2.08 0.71 -29.66
N SER A 271 1.20 0.14 -30.47
CA SER A 271 -0.16 0.64 -30.71
C SER A 271 -0.94 0.73 -29.40
N PHE A 272 -1.40 1.94 -29.06
CA PHE A 272 -2.21 2.24 -27.88
C PHE A 272 -3.70 1.91 -28.07
N SER A 273 -4.09 1.26 -29.17
CA SER A 273 -5.49 1.14 -29.60
C SER A 273 -6.32 0.03 -28.94
N ARG A 274 -5.98 -0.46 -27.73
CA ARG A 274 -6.77 -1.51 -27.03
C ARG A 274 -7.29 -1.14 -25.64
N LEU A 275 -7.33 0.14 -25.31
CA LEU A 275 -8.02 0.63 -24.11
C LEU A 275 -9.37 1.26 -24.49
N THR A 276 -10.28 0.47 -25.06
CA THR A 276 -11.70 0.82 -25.10
C THR A 276 -12.55 -0.41 -24.74
N MET A 277 -13.39 -0.22 -23.72
CA MET A 277 -14.62 -0.96 -23.41
C MET A 277 -14.55 -2.50 -23.52
N ALA A 278 -14.32 -3.15 -22.38
CA ALA A 278 -14.95 -4.43 -22.10
C ALA A 278 -15.78 -4.24 -20.83
N ASP A 279 -17.04 -3.84 -21.04
CA ASP A 279 -18.11 -4.07 -20.08
C ASP A 279 -18.20 -5.59 -19.89
N ASN A 280 -17.83 -6.07 -18.70
CA ASN A 280 -18.21 -7.42 -18.30
C ASN A 280 -19.71 -7.39 -18.08
N LYS A 281 -20.47 -7.89 -19.06
CA LYS A 281 -21.78 -8.45 -18.81
C LYS A 281 -21.62 -9.61 -17.83
N ASP A 282 -22.39 -9.52 -16.77
CA ASP A 282 -22.77 -10.67 -15.95
C ASP A 282 -23.42 -11.71 -16.87
N ASP A 283 -22.87 -12.92 -16.88
CA ASP A 283 -23.60 -14.11 -17.30
C ASP A 283 -23.89 -14.92 -16.02
N ASP A 284 -25.13 -14.76 -15.55
CA ASP A 284 -25.85 -15.74 -14.75
C ASP A 284 -26.16 -16.95 -15.63
N ASP A 285 -25.66 -18.13 -15.22
CA ASP A 285 -26.37 -19.42 -15.23
C ASP A 285 -25.54 -20.49 -14.46
#